data_AF-A0A3S3PUK8-F1
#
_entry.id   AF-A0A3S3PUK8-F1
#
_cell.length_a   1.000
_cell.length_b   1.000
_cell.length_c   1.000
_cell.angle_alpha   90.00
_cell.angle_beta   90.00
_cell.angle_gamma   90.00
#
_symmetry.space_group_name_H-M   'P 1'
#
loop_
_entity.id
_entity.type
_entity.pdbx_description
1 polymer ?
#
loop_
_entity_poly.entity_id
_entity_poly.type
_entity_poly.pdbx_seq_one_letter_code
_entity_poly.pdbx_strand_id
1 'polypeptide(L)'
;MKNKNLTFLKIAMVAVLGVATAVGCKKDQHQVEEKVEKLSVNYEKERRFLSIMLAVPLDKVIYNEKAEEFIVGERVTLSLKKVLELYGEANEYKLVYEK
;
A
#
# COMPACT_ATOMS: atom_id res chain seq x y z
N MET A 1 -5.59 -53.74 48.98
CA MET A 1 -7.07 -53.83 49.04
C MET A 1 -7.67 -52.62 48.37
N LYS A 2 -8.65 -52.86 47.46
CA LYS A 2 -9.72 -51.98 46.95
C LYS A 2 -9.29 -50.67 46.23
N ASN A 3 -9.30 -50.59 44.91
CA ASN A 3 -10.42 -50.55 43.95
C ASN A 3 -11.25 -49.26 43.92
N LYS A 4 -11.24 -48.66 42.72
CA LYS A 4 -12.36 -48.12 41.92
C LYS A 4 -12.71 -46.64 42.04
N ASN A 5 -12.47 -45.97 40.91
CA ASN A 5 -13.42 -45.14 40.14
C ASN A 5 -14.40 -44.26 40.92
N LEU A 6 -14.32 -42.95 40.68
CA LEU A 6 -15.51 -42.23 40.24
C LEU A 6 -15.13 -41.25 39.11
N THR A 7 -15.21 -41.79 37.90
CA THR A 7 -15.57 -41.06 36.68
C THR A 7 -16.86 -40.27 36.89
N PHE A 8 -17.16 -39.39 35.93
CA PHE A 8 -18.39 -38.58 35.81
C PHE A 8 -18.30 -37.25 36.59
N LEU A 9 -18.66 -36.08 36.04
CA LEU A 9 -19.68 -35.85 35.05
C LEU A 9 -19.63 -34.36 34.64
N LYS A 10 -19.44 -34.07 33.34
CA LYS A 10 -19.99 -32.92 32.58
C LYS A 10 -19.47 -31.51 33.00
N ILE A 11 -19.26 -30.53 32.14
CA ILE A 11 -20.01 -30.05 30.97
C ILE A 11 -18.93 -29.31 30.12
N ALA A 12 -18.47 -29.75 28.96
CA ALA A 12 -19.17 -29.80 27.67
C ALA A 12 -19.88 -28.49 27.31
N MET A 13 -19.14 -27.47 26.88
CA MET A 13 -19.72 -26.38 26.08
C MET A 13 -19.11 -26.45 24.68
N VAL A 14 -19.59 -27.44 23.93
CA VAL A 14 -19.52 -27.47 22.47
C VAL A 14 -20.94 -27.21 21.99
N ALA A 15 -21.04 -26.60 20.80
CA ALA A 15 -22.18 -26.71 19.89
C ALA A 15 -23.39 -25.79 20.20
N VAL A 16 -24.05 -25.10 19.26
CA VAL A 16 -23.97 -24.90 17.80
C VAL A 16 -24.90 -23.70 17.49
N LEU A 17 -24.74 -22.89 16.44
CA LEU A 17 -25.46 -22.89 15.14
C LEU A 17 -25.54 -21.39 14.76
N GLY A 18 -25.19 -20.89 13.59
CA GLY A 18 -25.21 -21.49 12.26
C GLY A 18 -26.42 -20.95 11.50
N VAL A 19 -26.22 -19.98 10.61
CA VAL A 19 -27.01 -19.89 9.38
C VAL A 19 -26.06 -19.60 8.22
N ALA A 20 -25.79 -20.65 7.47
CA ALA A 20 -25.33 -20.55 6.10
C ALA A 20 -26.49 -20.03 5.24
N THR A 21 -26.24 -19.01 4.44
CA THR A 21 -26.98 -18.80 3.18
C THR A 21 -25.95 -18.82 2.07
N ALA A 22 -26.24 -19.68 1.11
CA ALA A 22 -25.32 -20.19 0.12
C ALA A 22 -25.18 -19.27 -1.10
N VAL A 23 -24.21 -19.67 -1.93
CA VAL A 23 -24.16 -19.62 -3.40
C VAL A 23 -23.41 -18.45 -4.07
N GLY A 24 -22.29 -18.84 -4.71
CA GLY A 24 -21.73 -18.23 -5.94
C GLY A 24 -20.47 -17.40 -5.68
N CYS A 25 -19.29 -17.66 -6.23
CA CYS A 25 -18.85 -18.54 -7.30
C CYS A 25 -17.36 -18.87 -7.04
N LYS A 26 -16.94 -20.09 -7.40
CA LYS A 26 -15.52 -20.37 -7.62
C LYS A 26 -15.03 -19.41 -8.70
N LYS A 27 -14.00 -18.64 -8.40
CA LYS A 27 -13.09 -18.16 -9.43
C LYS A 27 -11.70 -18.15 -8.85
N ASP A 28 -10.84 -18.81 -9.59
CA ASP A 28 -9.46 -19.12 -9.33
C ASP A 28 -8.76 -18.05 -8.49
N GLN A 29 -8.09 -18.51 -7.45
CA GLN A 29 -7.02 -17.78 -6.79
C GLN A 29 -5.88 -17.67 -7.81
N HIS A 30 -6.07 -16.79 -8.80
CA HIS A 30 -4.98 -16.20 -9.52
C HIS A 30 -4.13 -15.52 -8.43
N GLN A 31 -3.00 -16.15 -8.12
CA GLN A 31 -1.79 -15.38 -7.92
C GLN A 31 -1.70 -14.45 -9.13
N VAL A 32 -2.24 -13.24 -8.96
CA VAL A 32 -1.78 -12.13 -9.75
C VAL A 32 -0.38 -11.92 -9.20
N GLU A 33 0.59 -12.66 -9.78
CA GLU A 33 1.86 -12.03 -10.08
C GLU A 33 1.45 -10.76 -10.81
N GLU A 34 1.31 -9.68 -10.05
CA GLU A 34 1.32 -8.35 -10.58
C GLU A 34 2.72 -8.25 -11.15
N LYS A 35 2.89 -8.75 -12.38
CA LYS A 35 3.73 -8.09 -13.36
C LYS A 35 3.19 -6.67 -13.33
N VAL A 36 3.78 -5.87 -12.43
CA VAL A 36 3.99 -4.47 -12.65
C VAL A 36 4.79 -4.47 -13.94
N GLU A 37 4.06 -4.52 -15.04
CA GLU A 37 4.52 -4.11 -16.33
C GLU A 37 5.20 -2.79 -16.02
N LYS A 38 6.52 -2.76 -16.22
CA LYS A 38 7.32 -1.53 -16.16
C LYS A 38 6.79 -0.62 -17.26
N LEU A 39 5.59 -0.07 -17.06
CA LEU A 39 5.20 1.21 -17.56
C LEU A 39 6.38 2.07 -17.14
N SER A 40 7.12 2.63 -18.10
CA SER A 40 8.15 3.62 -17.80
C SER A 40 7.46 4.72 -17.00
N VAL A 41 7.50 4.65 -15.67
CA VAL A 41 6.72 5.53 -14.81
C VAL A 41 7.34 6.90 -14.98
N ASN A 42 6.69 7.72 -15.80
CA ASN A 42 7.17 9.05 -16.09
C ASN A 42 6.68 10.00 -14.99
N TYR A 43 7.55 10.25 -14.02
CA TYR A 43 7.32 11.16 -12.91
C TYR A 43 7.40 12.65 -13.30
N GLU A 44 6.90 13.04 -14.48
CA GLU A 44 7.06 14.39 -15.00
C GLU A 44 6.39 15.44 -14.10
N LYS A 45 5.23 15.11 -13.53
CA LYS A 45 4.49 16.03 -12.64
C LYS A 45 5.26 16.26 -11.35
N GLU A 46 5.79 15.20 -10.77
CA GLU A 46 6.60 15.22 -9.56
C GLU A 46 7.91 15.97 -9.82
N ARG A 47 8.55 15.77 -10.98
CA ARG A 47 9.75 16.52 -11.38
C ARG A 47 9.47 18.02 -11.51
N ARG A 48 8.36 18.40 -12.15
CA ARG A 48 7.91 19.80 -12.25
C ARG A 48 7.58 20.39 -10.89
N PHE A 49 6.89 19.63 -10.05
CA PHE A 49 6.58 20.03 -8.67
C PHE A 49 7.86 20.33 -7.89
N LEU A 50 8.85 19.43 -7.91
CA LEU A 50 10.14 19.64 -7.25
C LEU A 50 10.91 20.84 -7.82
N SER A 51 10.90 21.00 -9.15
CA SER A 51 11.52 22.15 -9.82
C SER A 51 10.95 23.47 -9.33
N ILE A 52 9.62 23.57 -9.19
CA ILE A 52 8.93 24.75 -8.68
C ILE A 52 9.19 24.93 -7.19
N MET A 53 8.94 23.90 -6.39
CA MET A 53 9.02 23.94 -4.92
C MET A 53 10.43 24.32 -4.43
N LEU A 54 11.47 23.82 -5.11
CA LEU A 54 12.86 24.03 -4.73
C LEU A 54 13.54 25.14 -5.54
N ALA A 55 12.81 25.80 -6.44
CA ALA A 55 13.33 26.82 -7.37
C ALA A 55 14.58 26.33 -8.15
N VAL A 56 14.56 25.07 -8.58
CA VAL A 56 15.64 24.44 -9.34
C VAL A 56 15.17 24.20 -10.78
N PRO A 57 16.01 24.44 -11.81
CA PRO A 57 15.67 24.12 -13.20
C PRO A 57 15.24 22.64 -13.39
N LEU A 58 14.23 22.40 -14.22
CA LEU A 58 13.63 21.06 -14.40
C LEU A 58 14.62 20.01 -14.93
N ASP A 59 15.55 20.43 -15.78
CA ASP A 59 16.65 19.60 -16.29
C ASP A 59 17.61 19.12 -15.19
N LYS A 60 17.64 19.81 -14.05
CA LYS A 60 18.41 19.41 -12.86
C LYS A 60 17.61 18.56 -11.86
N VAL A 61 16.39 18.15 -12.20
CA VAL A 61 15.60 17.19 -11.42
C VAL A 61 15.64 15.84 -12.12
N ILE A 62 16.39 14.89 -11.57
CA ILE A 62 16.65 13.58 -12.18
C ILE A 62 16.05 12.50 -11.28
N TYR A 63 15.29 11.58 -11.85
CA TYR A 63 14.80 10.40 -11.13
C TYR A 63 15.75 9.22 -11.34
N ASN A 64 16.21 8.63 -10.24
CA ASN A 64 17.02 7.42 -10.23
C ASN A 64 16.11 6.22 -9.90
N GLU A 65 15.73 5.46 -10.92
CA GLU A 65 14.88 4.26 -10.76
C GLU A 65 15.48 3.20 -9.84
N LYS A 66 16.81 3.08 -9.79
CA LYS A 66 17.47 2.01 -9.01
C LYS A 66 17.43 2.28 -7.51
N ALA A 67 17.55 3.55 -7.14
CA ALA A 67 17.51 4.00 -5.76
C ALA A 67 16.11 4.47 -5.32
N GLU A 68 15.17 4.53 -6.27
CA GLU A 68 13.84 5.11 -6.08
C GLU A 68 13.88 6.52 -5.47
N GLU A 69 14.73 7.38 -6.01
CA GLU A 69 15.03 8.71 -5.48
C GLU A 69 15.06 9.79 -6.57
N PHE A 70 14.67 11.00 -6.21
CA PHE A 70 14.87 12.21 -7.00
C PHE A 70 16.13 12.93 -6.52
N ILE A 71 17.04 13.17 -7.45
CA ILE A 71 18.20 14.02 -7.28
C ILE A 71 17.84 15.41 -7.83
N VAL A 72 17.90 16.42 -6.97
CA VAL A 72 17.56 17.81 -7.29
C VAL A 72 18.81 18.67 -7.17
N GLY A 73 19.34 19.12 -8.31
CA GLY A 73 20.61 19.83 -8.36
C GLY A 73 21.78 18.95 -7.90
N GLU A 74 22.68 19.52 -7.08
CA GLU A 74 23.91 18.84 -6.66
C GLU A 74 23.86 18.27 -5.23
N ARG A 75 22.85 18.61 -4.43
CA ARG A 75 22.89 18.41 -2.96
C ARG A 75 21.62 17.85 -2.34
N VAL A 76 20.50 17.86 -3.06
CA VAL A 76 19.22 17.45 -2.50
C VAL A 76 18.83 16.12 -3.11
N THR A 77 18.60 15.13 -2.25
CA THR A 77 18.07 13.83 -2.64
C THR A 77 16.82 13.57 -1.82
N LEU A 78 15.73 13.21 -2.51
CA LEU A 78 14.44 12.90 -1.89
C LEU A 78 13.98 11.53 -2.37
N SER A 79 13.55 10.66 -1.46
CA SER A 79 12.96 9.39 -1.86
C SER A 79 11.65 9.60 -2.63
N LEU A 80 11.35 8.70 -3.55
CA LEU A 80 10.11 8.68 -4.32
C LEU A 80 8.90 8.80 -3.38
N LYS A 81 8.88 7.99 -2.32
CA LYS A 81 7.82 8.02 -1.30
C LYS A 81 7.60 9.42 -0.74
N LYS A 82 8.69 10.11 -0.36
CA LYS A 82 8.58 11.44 0.23
C LYS A 82 8.07 12.47 -0.78
N VAL A 83 8.49 12.37 -2.04
CA VAL A 83 8.02 13.26 -3.10
C VAL A 83 6.55 13.06 -3.38
N LEU A 84 6.07 11.81 -3.42
CA LEU A 84 4.65 11.50 -3.60
C LEU A 84 3.78 12.00 -2.44
N GLU A 85 4.26 11.86 -1.20
CA GLU A 85 3.61 12.43 -0.01
C GLU A 85 3.51 13.96 -0.12
N LEU A 86 4.63 14.64 -0.36
CA LEU A 86 4.67 16.10 -0.50
C LEU A 86 3.79 16.60 -1.65
N TYR A 87 3.77 15.89 -2.77
CA TYR A 87 2.93 16.22 -3.92
C TYR A 87 1.44 16.02 -3.59
N GLY A 88 1.09 14.98 -2.83
CA GLY A 88 -0.26 14.74 -2.36
C GLY A 88 -0.74 15.82 -1.39
N GLU A 89 0.08 16.15 -0.38
CA GLU A 89 -0.18 17.19 0.61
C GLU A 89 -0.33 18.58 -0.04
N ALA A 90 0.58 18.94 -0.95
CA ALA A 90 0.53 20.22 -1.65
C ALA A 90 -0.71 20.36 -2.54
N ASN A 91 -1.31 19.25 -2.97
CA ASN A 91 -2.55 19.22 -3.74
C ASN A 91 -3.82 19.15 -2.87
N GLU A 92 -3.72 19.26 -1.54
CA GLU A 92 -4.92 19.32 -0.66
C GLU A 92 -5.88 20.44 -1.03
N TYR A 93 -5.39 21.58 -1.57
CA TYR A 93 -6.26 22.65 -2.06
C TYR A 93 -7.23 22.15 -3.15
N LYS A 94 -6.76 21.24 -4.02
CA LYS A 94 -7.58 20.58 -5.04
C LYS A 94 -8.58 19.59 -4.43
N LEU A 95 -8.17 18.84 -3.40
CA LEU A 95 -8.99 17.86 -2.71
C LEU A 95 -10.11 18.47 -1.85
N VAL A 96 -9.90 19.68 -1.32
CA VAL A 96 -10.84 20.37 -0.42
C VAL A 96 -11.78 21.32 -1.17
N TYR A 97 -11.33 21.96 -2.26
CA TYR A 97 -12.08 23.10 -2.86
C TYR A 97 -12.55 22.90 -4.31
N GLU A 98 -12.11 21.86 -5.04
CA GLU A 98 -12.57 21.58 -6.41
C GLU A 98 -13.58 20.42 -6.51
N LYS A 99 -14.25 20.06 -5.40
CA LYS A 99 -15.38 19.11 -5.40
C LYS A 99 -16.70 19.77 -5.76
#